data_AF-A0A529Q1Q3-F1
#
_entry.id   AF-A0A529Q1Q3-F1
#
_cell.length_a   1.000
_cell.length_b   1.000
_cell.length_c   1.000
_cell.angle_alpha   90.00
_cell.angle_beta   90.00
_cell.angle_gamma   90.00
#
_symmetry.space_group_name_H-M   'P 1'
#
loop_
_entity.id
_entity.type
_entity.pdbx_description
1 polymer ?
#
loop_
_entity_poly.entity_id
_entity_poly.type
_entity_poly.pdbx_seq_one_letter_code
_entity_poly.pdbx_strand_id
1 'polypeptide(L)'
;SEIKPEEYTDFYRSVAGQYDEPASTIHFRAEGRQEYSVLAFVPGSRPFDLFDQDRKGRMKLYVRRVFITDDADLLPRYLRFVRGLVDSADLPLNVSREMIQESPLLAAIRKGVTNRVLGDLAKTAENDAEA
;
A
#
# COMPACT_ATOMS: atom_id res chain seq x y z
N SER A 1 -15.31 -3.83 -13.55
CA SER A 1 -13.86 -3.77 -13.32
C SER A 1 -13.20 -4.32 -14.57
N GLU A 2 -12.34 -3.56 -15.23
CA GLU A 2 -11.61 -4.01 -16.43
C GLU A 2 -10.44 -4.94 -16.07
N ILE A 3 -9.97 -4.89 -14.81
CA ILE A 3 -8.88 -5.71 -14.29
C ILE A 3 -9.45 -6.98 -13.69
N LYS A 4 -8.93 -8.12 -14.15
CA LYS A 4 -9.31 -9.45 -13.67
C LYS A 4 -8.60 -9.81 -12.36
N PRO A 5 -9.17 -10.71 -11.54
CA PRO A 5 -8.51 -11.18 -10.31
C PRO A 5 -7.11 -11.74 -10.54
N GLU A 6 -6.89 -12.47 -11.65
CA GLU A 6 -5.58 -13.06 -11.94
C GLU A 6 -4.51 -11.99 -12.18
N GLU A 7 -4.87 -10.88 -12.82
CA GLU A 7 -3.97 -9.76 -13.09
C GLU A 7 -3.52 -9.07 -11.79
N TYR A 8 -4.41 -8.98 -10.80
CA TYR A 8 -4.05 -8.49 -9.46
C TYR A 8 -3.08 -9.44 -8.76
N THR A 9 -3.34 -10.75 -8.82
CA THR A 9 -2.48 -11.77 -8.21
C THR A 9 -1.09 -11.77 -8.84
N ASP A 10 -0.99 -11.70 -10.17
CA ASP A 10 0.29 -11.63 -10.86
C ASP A 10 1.06 -10.35 -10.51
N PHE A 11 0.36 -9.22 -10.44
CA PHE A 11 0.97 -7.98 -9.98
C PHE A 11 1.44 -8.07 -8.53
N TYR A 12 0.63 -8.61 -7.62
CA TYR A 12 0.99 -8.85 -6.23
C TYR A 12 2.26 -9.68 -6.12
N ARG A 13 2.35 -10.82 -6.82
CA ARG A 13 3.54 -11.69 -6.81
C ARG A 13 4.79 -10.94 -7.27
N SER A 14 4.66 -10.09 -8.30
CA SER A 14 5.77 -9.27 -8.80
C SER A 14 6.28 -8.23 -7.79
N VAL A 15 5.38 -7.63 -7.00
CA VAL A 15 5.72 -6.57 -6.02
C VAL A 15 6.12 -7.15 -4.67
N ALA A 16 5.49 -8.23 -4.23
CA ALA A 16 5.74 -8.87 -2.94
C ALA A 16 7.01 -9.74 -2.95
N GLY A 17 7.39 -10.27 -4.12
CA GLY A 17 8.45 -11.27 -4.25
C GLY A 17 8.06 -12.61 -3.61
N GLN A 18 6.76 -12.92 -3.62
CA GLN A 18 6.17 -14.13 -3.05
C GLN A 18 5.29 -14.81 -4.11
N TYR A 19 5.10 -16.12 -3.97
CA TYR A 19 4.30 -16.94 -4.90
C TYR A 19 2.89 -17.25 -4.40
N ASP A 20 2.53 -16.75 -3.21
CA ASP A 20 1.19 -16.90 -2.65
C ASP A 20 0.18 -16.01 -3.39
N GLU A 21 -1.07 -16.06 -2.92
CA GLU A 21 -2.15 -15.20 -3.37
C GLU A 21 -2.46 -14.16 -2.29
N PRO A 22 -2.92 -12.95 -2.66
CA PRO A 22 -3.29 -11.95 -1.66
C PRO A 22 -4.56 -12.38 -0.93
N ALA A 23 -4.57 -12.30 0.41
CA ALA A 23 -5.79 -12.47 1.22
C ALA A 23 -6.81 -11.34 0.99
N SER A 24 -6.32 -10.13 0.72
CA SER A 24 -7.17 -9.00 0.30
C SER A 24 -6.45 -8.13 -0.72
N THR A 25 -7.22 -7.58 -1.64
CA THR A 25 -6.80 -6.61 -2.65
C THR A 25 -7.57 -5.31 -2.46
N ILE A 26 -6.83 -4.23 -2.20
CA ILE A 26 -7.37 -2.90 -1.93
C ILE A 26 -6.92 -1.97 -3.06
N HIS A 27 -7.82 -1.69 -4.00
CA HIS A 27 -7.58 -0.76 -5.10
C HIS A 27 -8.57 0.40 -5.03
N PHE A 28 -8.07 1.63 -4.89
CA PHE A 28 -8.90 2.82 -4.92
C PHE A 28 -8.13 4.05 -5.40
N ARG A 29 -8.89 5.06 -5.82
CA ARG A 29 -8.39 6.40 -6.11
C ARG A 29 -9.03 7.38 -5.13
N ALA A 30 -8.20 8.23 -4.54
CA ALA A 30 -8.64 9.39 -3.77
C ALA A 30 -8.64 10.61 -4.69
N GLU A 31 -9.70 11.41 -4.63
CA GLU A 31 -9.88 12.63 -5.41
C GLU A 31 -10.25 13.80 -4.47
N GLY A 32 -10.07 15.03 -4.95
CA GLY A 32 -10.45 16.25 -4.23
C GLY A 32 -9.25 16.93 -3.56
N ARG A 33 -9.22 16.99 -2.22
CA ARG A 33 -8.16 17.71 -1.49
C ARG A 33 -6.77 17.11 -1.71
N GLN A 34 -6.71 15.80 -1.95
CA GLN A 34 -5.50 15.05 -2.27
C GLN A 34 -5.84 14.06 -3.38
N GLU A 35 -5.02 14.01 -4.40
CA GLU A 35 -5.18 13.12 -5.53
C GLU A 35 -4.07 12.08 -5.57
N TYR A 36 -4.47 10.82 -5.36
CA TYR A 36 -3.57 9.68 -5.42
C TYR A 36 -4.33 8.38 -5.68
N SER A 37 -3.64 7.43 -6.32
CA SER A 37 -4.12 6.07 -6.53
C SER A 37 -3.38 5.12 -5.61
N VAL A 38 -4.06 4.11 -5.09
CA VAL A 38 -3.50 3.11 -4.19
C VAL A 38 -3.85 1.73 -4.70
N LEU A 39 -2.84 0.88 -4.79
CA LEU A 39 -3.02 -0.55 -4.94
C LEU A 39 -2.23 -1.23 -3.83
N ALA A 40 -2.95 -1.79 -2.87
CA ALA A 40 -2.40 -2.44 -1.69
C ALA A 40 -2.93 -3.87 -1.56
N PHE A 41 -2.11 -4.74 -0.99
CA PHE A 41 -2.38 -6.16 -0.81
C PHE A 41 -2.04 -6.59 0.61
N VAL A 42 -2.91 -7.42 1.17
CA VAL A 42 -2.61 -8.18 2.38
C VAL A 42 -2.09 -9.56 1.92
N PRO A 43 -0.87 -9.96 2.27
CA PRO A 43 -0.35 -11.28 1.92
C PRO A 43 -1.24 -12.40 2.46
N GLY A 44 -1.51 -13.43 1.66
CA GLY A 44 -2.23 -14.63 2.13
C GLY A 44 -1.39 -15.49 3.05
N SER A 45 -0.07 -15.47 2.87
CA SER A 45 0.90 -16.10 3.76
C SER A 45 1.70 -15.08 4.55
N ARG A 46 2.02 -15.41 5.80
CA ARG A 46 2.87 -14.57 6.64
C ARG A 46 4.25 -14.38 5.99
N PRO A 47 4.72 -13.13 5.78
CA PRO A 47 6.07 -12.88 5.30
C PRO A 47 7.13 -13.43 6.26
N PHE A 48 8.18 -14.05 5.74
CA PHE A 48 9.21 -14.73 6.56
C PHE A 48 9.96 -13.78 7.50
N ASP A 49 10.20 -12.54 7.06
CA ASP A 49 10.89 -11.48 7.79
C ASP A 49 9.93 -10.61 8.63
N LEU A 50 8.66 -11.00 8.80
CA LEU A 50 7.67 -10.17 9.51
C LEU A 50 8.08 -9.82 10.94
N PHE A 51 8.84 -10.67 11.62
CA PHE A 51 9.30 -10.45 12.99
C PHE A 51 10.68 -9.81 13.08
N ASP A 52 11.34 -9.56 11.96
CA ASP A 52 12.56 -8.76 11.92
C ASP A 52 12.25 -7.35 12.46
N GLN A 53 13.06 -6.88 13.41
CA GLN A 53 12.88 -5.57 14.03
C GLN A 53 13.16 -4.44 13.04
N ASP A 54 14.11 -4.67 12.13
CA ASP A 54 14.56 -3.68 11.14
C ASP A 54 13.69 -3.64 9.89
N ARG A 55 12.71 -4.56 9.79
CA ARG A 55 11.76 -4.60 8.69
C ARG A 55 10.97 -3.29 8.59
N LYS A 56 11.19 -2.58 7.49
CA LYS A 56 10.40 -1.45 7.02
C LYS A 56 9.14 -1.89 6.26
N GLY A 57 8.20 -0.97 6.06
CA GLY A 57 7.10 -1.15 5.12
C GLY A 57 7.64 -1.30 3.69
N ARG A 58 6.93 -2.05 2.83
CA ARG A 58 7.32 -2.26 1.42
C ARG A 58 6.28 -1.68 0.45
N MET A 59 5.72 -0.52 0.80
CA MET A 59 4.85 0.24 -0.09
C MET A 59 5.70 1.15 -0.96
N LYS A 60 5.59 1.01 -2.28
CA LYS A 60 6.31 1.85 -3.24
C LYS A 60 5.57 3.18 -3.44
N LEU A 61 6.29 4.28 -3.30
CA LEU A 61 5.80 5.61 -3.65
C LEU A 61 6.16 5.93 -5.10
N TYR A 62 5.12 6.26 -5.86
CA TYR A 62 5.19 6.82 -7.19
C TYR A 62 4.65 8.25 -7.17
N VAL A 63 5.17 9.07 -8.07
CA VAL A 63 4.65 10.40 -8.34
C VAL A 63 4.45 10.51 -9.84
N ARG A 64 3.19 10.73 -10.26
CA ARG A 64 2.80 10.79 -11.68
C ARG A 64 3.36 9.60 -12.46
N ARG A 65 3.20 8.39 -11.91
CA ARG A 65 3.67 7.10 -12.48
C ARG A 65 5.20 6.95 -12.53
N VAL A 66 5.97 7.86 -11.95
CA VAL A 66 7.43 7.74 -11.81
C VAL A 66 7.76 7.16 -10.44
N PHE A 67 8.54 6.08 -10.39
CA PHE A 67 9.01 5.50 -9.13
C PHE A 67 9.92 6.49 -8.39
N ILE A 68 9.64 6.73 -7.11
CA ILE A 68 10.43 7.65 -6.28
C ILE A 68 11.21 6.87 -5.21
N THR A 69 10.52 6.10 -4.39
CA THR A 69 11.13 5.37 -3.27
C THR A 69 10.21 4.28 -2.73
N ASP A 70 10.77 3.26 -2.10
CA ASP A 70 10.08 2.24 -1.30
C ASP A 70 10.33 2.40 0.21
N ASP A 71 11.04 3.47 0.62
CA ASP A 71 11.33 3.80 2.02
C ASP A 71 10.35 4.81 2.63
N ALA A 72 9.31 5.24 1.90
CA ALA A 72 8.33 6.21 2.39
C ALA A 72 7.45 5.61 3.50
N ASP A 73 7.20 6.36 4.58
CA ASP A 73 6.25 5.95 5.64
C ASP A 73 4.80 6.13 5.17
N LEU A 74 4.37 5.27 4.23
CA LEU A 74 3.01 5.26 3.67
C LEU A 74 2.01 4.48 4.55
N LEU A 75 2.52 3.63 5.43
CA LEU A 75 1.73 2.85 6.38
C LEU A 75 2.46 2.73 7.71
N PRO A 76 1.75 2.78 8.84
CA PRO A 76 2.35 2.63 10.15
C PRO A 76 2.97 1.25 10.34
N ARG A 77 3.97 1.17 11.23
CA ARG A 77 4.74 -0.06 11.48
C ARG A 77 3.88 -1.29 11.78
N TYR A 78 2.72 -1.14 12.43
CA TYR A 78 1.83 -2.26 12.72
C TYR A 78 1.12 -2.85 11.47
N LEU A 79 1.15 -2.14 10.34
CA LEU A 79 0.68 -2.62 9.02
C LEU A 79 1.84 -2.94 8.06
N ARG A 80 3.07 -3.16 8.56
CA ARG A 80 4.27 -3.45 7.74
C ARG A 80 4.22 -4.74 6.91
N PHE A 81 3.16 -5.55 7.07
CA PHE A 81 2.91 -6.72 6.24
C PHE A 81 2.31 -6.36 4.88
N VAL A 82 1.61 -5.22 4.77
CA VAL A 82 0.98 -4.79 3.52
C VAL A 82 2.02 -4.54 2.42
N ARG A 83 1.64 -4.88 1.20
CA ARG A 83 2.44 -4.73 -0.03
C ARG A 83 1.70 -3.88 -1.04
N GLY A 84 2.44 -3.23 -1.94
CA GLY A 84 1.82 -2.50 -3.04
C GLY A 84 2.45 -1.15 -3.30
N LEU A 85 1.65 -0.20 -3.76
CA LEU A 85 2.09 1.14 -4.12
C LEU A 85 1.05 2.22 -3.87
N VAL A 86 1.55 3.45 -3.82
CA VAL A 86 0.76 4.68 -3.87
C VAL A 86 1.33 5.56 -4.98
N ASP A 87 0.50 6.02 -5.90
CA ASP A 87 0.87 6.97 -6.97
C ASP A 87 0.19 8.31 -6.71
N SER A 88 0.98 9.33 -6.33
CA SER A 88 0.50 10.68 -6.03
C SER A 88 0.57 11.59 -7.26
N ALA A 89 -0.49 12.36 -7.51
CA ALA A 89 -0.49 13.41 -8.54
C ALA A 89 0.06 14.75 -7.99
N ASP A 90 -0.05 14.95 -6.68
CA ASP A 90 0.18 16.22 -5.98
C ASP A 90 1.61 16.42 -5.48
N LEU A 91 2.35 15.34 -5.24
CA LEU A 91 3.75 15.45 -4.82
C LEU A 91 4.61 16.01 -5.97
N PRO A 92 5.61 16.86 -5.70
CA PRO A 92 6.57 17.29 -6.71
C PRO A 92 7.48 16.13 -7.13
N LEU A 93 7.91 16.08 -8.39
CA LEU A 93 8.87 15.06 -8.86
C LEU A 93 10.30 15.31 -8.34
N ASN A 94 10.66 16.56 -8.09
CA ASN A 94 11.99 17.00 -7.68
C ASN A 94 12.16 17.05 -6.15
N VAL A 95 11.57 16.09 -5.44
CA VAL A 95 11.67 15.99 -3.97
C VAL A 95 12.82 15.08 -3.54
N SER A 96 13.55 15.49 -2.50
CA SER A 96 14.51 14.60 -1.84
C SER A 96 13.78 13.59 -0.94
N ARG A 97 14.49 12.51 -0.55
CA ARG A 97 13.95 11.52 0.40
C ARG A 97 13.58 12.15 1.75
N GLU A 98 14.36 13.10 2.22
CA GLU A 98 14.11 13.84 3.47
C GLU A 98 12.84 14.69 3.38
N MET A 99 12.68 15.44 2.29
CA MET A 99 11.48 16.25 2.04
C MET A 99 10.20 15.41 1.97
N ILE A 100 10.30 14.18 1.43
CA ILE A 100 9.16 13.25 1.38
C ILE A 100 8.73 12.87 2.80
N GLN A 101 9.66 12.49 3.67
CA GLN A 101 9.33 12.04 5.03
C GLN A 101 8.73 13.15 5.89
N GLU A 102 9.15 14.40 5.68
CA GLU A 102 8.62 15.57 6.40
C GLU A 102 7.35 16.16 5.74
N SER A 103 6.92 15.62 4.60
CA SER A 103 5.82 16.17 3.82
C SER A 103 4.47 16.03 4.55
N PRO A 104 3.75 17.15 4.80
CA PRO A 104 2.39 17.10 5.34
C PRO A 104 1.42 16.35 4.42
N LEU A 105 1.68 16.39 3.10
CA LEU A 105 0.91 15.66 2.12
C LEU A 105 1.10 14.15 2.27
N LEU A 106 2.36 13.68 2.42
CA LEU A 106 2.63 12.27 2.67
C LEU A 106 1.97 11.79 3.97
N ALA A 107 2.04 12.60 5.05
CA ALA A 107 1.39 12.28 6.32
C ALA A 107 -0.13 12.12 6.18
N ALA A 108 -0.77 12.95 5.34
CA ALA A 108 -2.20 12.87 5.09
C ALA A 108 -2.58 11.67 4.21
N ILE A 109 -1.78 11.37 3.18
CA ILE A 109 -1.90 10.15 2.37
C ILE A 109 -1.77 8.91 3.28
N ARG A 110 -0.73 8.84 4.10
CA ARG A 110 -0.50 7.76 5.07
C ARG A 110 -1.73 7.52 5.95
N LYS A 111 -2.34 8.58 6.49
CA LYS A 111 -3.56 8.48 7.29
C LYS A 111 -4.74 7.93 6.47
N GLY A 112 -4.93 8.42 5.24
CA GLY A 112 -5.98 7.95 4.34
C GLY A 112 -5.84 6.46 4.00
N VAL A 113 -4.65 6.05 3.58
CA VAL A 113 -4.32 4.66 3.26
C VAL A 113 -4.50 3.76 4.48
N THR A 114 -4.00 4.17 5.65
CA THR A 114 -4.15 3.42 6.91
C THR A 114 -5.61 3.15 7.24
N ASN A 115 -6.46 4.19 7.20
CA ASN A 115 -7.88 4.06 7.49
C ASN A 115 -8.57 3.13 6.48
N ARG A 116 -8.19 3.21 5.20
CA ARG A 116 -8.77 2.34 4.18
C ARG A 116 -8.38 0.89 4.38
N VAL A 117 -7.11 0.61 4.71
CA VAL A 117 -6.63 -0.75 5.01
C VAL A 117 -7.34 -1.33 6.23
N LEU A 118 -7.42 -0.57 7.33
CA LEU A 118 -8.11 -1.03 8.54
C LEU A 118 -9.60 -1.27 8.30
N GLY A 119 -10.26 -0.38 7.55
CA GLY A 119 -11.66 -0.55 7.20
C GLY A 119 -11.93 -1.76 6.30
N ASP A 120 -10.98 -2.11 5.43
CA ASP A 120 -11.07 -3.30 4.60
C ASP A 120 -10.89 -4.58 5.43
N LEU A 121 -9.86 -4.61 6.30
CA LEU A 121 -9.63 -5.72 7.24
C LEU A 121 -10.83 -5.96 8.16
N ALA A 122 -11.48 -4.89 8.63
CA ALA A 122 -12.70 -5.00 9.45
C ALA A 122 -13.84 -5.66 8.66
N LYS A 123 -14.05 -5.27 7.40
CA LYS A 123 -15.06 -5.88 6.53
C LYS A 123 -14.77 -7.34 6.23
N THR A 124 -13.50 -7.69 5.98
CA THR A 124 -13.10 -9.09 5.81
C THR A 124 -13.42 -9.90 7.07
N ALA A 125 -13.10 -9.37 8.25
CA ALA A 125 -13.41 -10.03 9.51
C ALA A 125 -14.92 -10.21 9.75
N GLU A 126 -15.76 -9.26 9.32
CA GLU A 126 -17.22 -9.38 9.38
C GLU A 126 -17.76 -10.43 8.40
N ASN A 127 -17.20 -10.50 7.18
CA ASN A 127 -17.65 -11.42 6.15
C ASN A 127 -17.15 -12.86 6.36
N ASP A 128 -15.97 -13.04 6.96
CA ASP A 128 -15.40 -14.36 7.32
C ASP A 128 -15.87 -14.87 8.69
N ALA A 129 -16.69 -14.11 9.44
CA ALA A 129 -17.26 -14.57 10.71
C ALA A 129 -18.25 -15.76 10.54
N GLU A 130 -18.57 -16.13 9.30
CA GLU A 130 -19.43 -17.28 8.96
C GLU A 130 -18.64 -18.53 8.49
N ALA A 131 -17.30 -18.50 8.47
CA ALA A 131 -16.43 -19.59 7.99
C ALA A 131 -15.82 -20.45 9.12
#